data_AF-A0A2M8NEU5-F1
#
_entry.id   AF-A0A2M8NEU5-F1
#
_cell.length_a   1.000
_cell.length_b   1.000
_cell.length_c   1.000
_cell.angle_alpha   90.00
_cell.angle_beta   90.00
_cell.angle_gamma   90.00
#
_symmetry.space_group_name_H-M   'P 1'
#
loop_
_entity.id
_entity.type
_entity.pdbx_description
1 polymer ?
#
loop_
_entity_poly.entity_id
_entity_poly.type
_entity_poly.pdbx_seq_one_letter_code
_entity_poly.pdbx_strand_id
1 'polypeptide(L)'
;VGPESVVKVIDQGADDSVNAANLRRFIARMSGAQTTTDAIKATIIQSRHRIPEEILREYQALVLQVPDPEPLRAVESNSSRAHEMHAEADYGQMWLVLYEQLVRYKQYIQGASYPSLVNGRYVISPS
;
A
#
# COMPACT_ATOMS: atom_id res chain seq x y z
N VAL A 1 11.16 -14.45 1.44
CA VAL A 1 12.25 -13.83 2.24
C VAL A 1 13.14 -14.96 2.72
N GLY A 2 14.42 -14.94 2.35
CA GLY A 2 15.41 -15.95 2.72
C GLY A 2 16.78 -15.33 3.05
N PRO A 3 17.78 -16.15 3.40
CA PRO A 3 19.13 -15.68 3.76
C PRO A 3 19.82 -14.83 2.69
N GLU A 4 19.47 -15.01 1.42
CA GLU A 4 19.94 -14.23 0.28
C GLU A 4 19.27 -12.85 0.13
N SER A 5 18.17 -12.63 0.86
CA SER A 5 17.43 -11.37 0.81
C SER A 5 18.15 -10.27 1.61
N VAL A 6 18.06 -9.03 1.12
CA VAL A 6 18.46 -7.81 1.84
C VAL A 6 17.21 -7.00 2.12
N VAL A 7 16.80 -6.94 3.38
CA VAL A 7 15.50 -6.38 3.79
C VAL A 7 15.65 -4.97 4.34
N LYS A 8 14.89 -4.03 3.77
CA LYS A 8 14.61 -2.72 4.35
C LYS A 8 13.18 -2.71 4.88
N VAL A 9 12.98 -2.08 6.03
CA VAL A 9 11.67 -1.93 6.66
C VAL A 9 11.51 -0.48 7.08
N ILE A 10 10.44 0.17 6.64
CA ILE A 10 10.13 1.56 6.97
C ILE A 10 8.68 1.72 7.43
N ASP A 11 8.45 2.66 8.35
CA ASP A 11 7.13 3.11 8.77
C ASP A 11 7.13 4.64 8.78
N GLN A 12 6.15 5.27 8.13
CA GLN A 12 6.14 6.71 7.86
C GLN A 12 7.41 7.21 7.14
N GLY A 13 8.10 6.31 6.44
CA GLY A 13 9.38 6.61 5.76
C GLY A 13 10.61 6.47 6.65
N ALA A 14 10.45 6.16 7.95
CA ALA A 14 11.53 6.02 8.90
C ALA A 14 11.90 4.55 9.16
N ASP A 15 13.20 4.25 9.16
CA ASP A 15 13.74 2.92 9.48
C ASP A 15 13.76 2.61 11.00
N ASP A 16 13.77 3.64 11.84
CA ASP A 16 14.02 3.55 13.28
C ASP A 16 12.75 3.65 14.13
N SER A 17 11.58 3.80 13.48
CA SER A 17 10.30 3.70 14.17
C SER A 17 10.19 2.37 14.93
N VAL A 18 9.44 2.37 16.02
CA VAL A 18 9.28 1.17 16.86
C VAL A 18 8.78 -0.03 16.06
N ASN A 19 7.79 0.20 15.19
CA ASN A 19 7.23 -0.85 14.35
C ASN A 19 8.24 -1.34 13.29
N ALA A 20 8.90 -0.43 12.57
CA ALA A 20 9.88 -0.78 11.55
C ALA A 20 11.08 -1.53 12.14
N ALA A 21 11.62 -1.04 13.25
CA ALA A 21 12.75 -1.65 13.94
C ALA A 21 12.40 -3.06 14.46
N ASN A 22 11.22 -3.24 15.06
CA ASN A 22 10.78 -4.53 15.57
C ASN A 22 10.55 -5.53 14.45
N LEU A 23 9.87 -5.12 13.38
CA LEU A 23 9.57 -6.01 12.25
C LEU A 23 10.84 -6.38 11.48
N ARG A 24 11.78 -5.45 11.29
CA ARG A 24 13.10 -5.74 10.69
C ARG A 24 13.88 -6.77 11.50
N ARG A 25 13.95 -6.59 12.83
CA ARG A 25 14.61 -7.55 13.73
C ARG A 25 13.93 -8.92 13.69
N PHE A 26 12.60 -8.95 13.67
CA PHE A 26 11.84 -10.19 13.57
C PHE A 26 12.16 -10.92 12.26
N ILE A 27 12.08 -10.24 11.11
CA ILE A 27 12.37 -10.82 9.80
C ILE A 27 13.81 -11.36 9.76
N ALA A 28 14.80 -10.56 10.18
CA ALA A 28 16.20 -10.98 10.21
C ALA A 28 16.40 -12.23 11.08
N ARG A 29 15.78 -12.26 12.28
CA ARG A 29 15.88 -13.39 13.20
C ARG A 29 15.24 -14.66 12.65
N MET A 30 14.10 -14.56 11.99
CA MET A 30 13.35 -15.72 11.51
C MET A 30 13.83 -16.26 10.17
N SER A 31 14.41 -15.40 9.32
CA SER A 31 14.83 -15.77 7.95
C SER A 31 16.33 -15.83 7.73
N GLY A 32 17.14 -15.23 8.62
CA GLY A 32 18.58 -15.06 8.40
C GLY A 32 18.93 -14.01 7.34
N ALA A 33 17.94 -13.28 6.81
CA ALA A 33 18.15 -12.23 5.82
C ALA A 33 19.02 -11.09 6.38
N GLN A 34 19.85 -10.51 5.50
CA GLN A 34 20.56 -9.28 5.83
C GLN A 34 19.58 -8.11 5.89
N THR A 35 19.96 -7.06 6.61
CA THR A 35 19.13 -5.85 6.72
C THR A 35 19.89 -4.61 6.29
N THR A 36 19.19 -3.64 5.74
CA THR A 36 19.76 -2.36 5.29
C THR A 36 18.79 -1.22 5.58
N THR A 37 19.32 -0.01 5.70
CA THR A 37 18.55 1.25 5.68
C THR A 37 18.64 1.95 4.31
N ASP A 38 19.46 1.44 3.40
CA ASP A 38 19.64 1.96 2.04
C ASP A 38 18.63 1.28 1.09
N ALA A 39 17.70 2.07 0.55
CA ALA A 39 16.66 1.56 -0.36
C ALA A 39 17.24 0.93 -1.62
N ILE A 40 18.37 1.40 -2.14
CA ILE A 40 18.97 0.92 -3.39
C ILE A 40 19.61 -0.46 -3.21
N LYS A 41 20.07 -0.76 -2.00
CA LYS A 41 20.68 -2.06 -1.65
C LYS A 41 19.66 -3.14 -1.29
N ALA A 42 18.43 -2.77 -0.98
CA ALA A 42 17.41 -3.72 -0.57
C ALA A 42 16.96 -4.58 -1.77
N THR A 43 16.68 -5.86 -1.54
CA THR A 43 15.93 -6.70 -2.47
C THR A 43 14.44 -6.71 -2.12
N ILE A 44 14.11 -6.50 -0.84
CA ILE A 44 12.74 -6.40 -0.35
C ILE A 44 12.63 -5.15 0.53
N ILE A 45 11.66 -4.30 0.21
CA ILE A 45 11.32 -3.11 0.99
C ILE A 45 9.91 -3.32 1.54
N GLN A 46 9.78 -3.54 2.84
CA GLN A 46 8.49 -3.49 3.50
C GLN A 46 8.23 -2.05 3.96
N SER A 47 7.10 -1.49 3.54
CA SER A 47 6.72 -0.11 3.89
C SER A 47 5.30 0.01 4.43
N ARG A 48 5.12 0.96 5.35
CA ARG A 48 3.83 1.45 5.82
C ARG A 48 3.69 2.94 5.52
N HIS A 49 2.61 3.30 4.82
CA HIS A 49 2.19 4.67 4.46
C HIS A 49 3.14 5.48 3.54
N ARG A 50 4.28 4.92 3.12
CA ARG A 50 5.22 5.61 2.22
C ARG A 50 5.69 4.70 1.10
N ILE A 51 6.06 5.31 -0.02
CA ILE A 51 6.90 4.70 -1.04
C ILE A 51 8.28 5.39 -0.90
N PRO A 52 9.41 4.66 -1.01
CA PRO A 52 10.74 5.28 -1.05
C PRO A 52 10.82 6.37 -2.11
N GLU A 53 11.63 7.39 -1.86
CA GLU A 53 11.86 8.48 -2.83
C GLU A 53 12.83 8.04 -3.92
N GLU A 54 13.73 7.11 -3.61
CA GLU A 54 14.61 6.47 -4.57
C GLU A 54 13.81 5.65 -5.58
N ILE A 55 14.20 5.76 -6.86
CA ILE A 55 13.59 4.99 -7.95
C ILE A 55 13.89 3.51 -7.75
N LEU A 56 12.84 2.71 -7.66
CA LEU A 56 12.95 1.27 -7.50
C LEU A 56 13.46 0.60 -8.78
N ARG A 57 14.22 -0.47 -8.59
CA ARG A 57 14.78 -1.30 -9.66
C ARG A 57 13.97 -2.58 -9.83
N GLU A 58 14.04 -3.17 -11.02
CA GLU A 58 13.24 -4.34 -11.44
C GLU A 58 13.34 -5.54 -10.48
N TYR A 59 14.51 -5.77 -9.87
CA TYR A 59 14.71 -6.89 -8.94
C TYR A 59 14.16 -6.65 -7.53
N GLN A 60 13.67 -5.44 -7.23
CA GLN A 60 13.21 -5.07 -5.90
C GLN A 60 11.71 -5.34 -5.73
N ALA A 61 11.34 -5.93 -4.61
CA ALA A 61 9.94 -6.08 -4.21
C ALA A 61 9.55 -5.00 -3.18
N LEU A 62 8.53 -4.20 -3.49
CA LEU A 62 7.89 -3.29 -2.53
C LEU A 62 6.66 -3.98 -1.93
N VAL A 63 6.67 -4.17 -0.61
CA VAL A 63 5.59 -4.80 0.15
C VAL A 63 4.90 -3.74 1.01
N LEU A 64 3.66 -3.41 0.67
CA LEU A 64 2.88 -2.38 1.37
C LEU A 64 2.03 -3.01 2.47
N GLN A 65 2.11 -2.45 3.68
CA GLN A 65 1.19 -2.76 4.77
C GLN A 65 -0.12 -2.02 4.54
N VAL A 66 -1.18 -2.78 4.25
CA VAL A 66 -2.52 -2.24 3.95
C VAL A 66 -3.48 -2.55 5.09
N PRO A 67 -4.00 -1.55 5.83
CA PRO A 67 -4.91 -1.78 6.94
C PRO A 67 -6.33 -2.15 6.49
N ASP A 68 -6.83 -1.51 5.42
CA ASP A 68 -8.07 -1.89 4.76
C ASP A 68 -7.83 -2.06 3.25
N PRO A 69 -7.87 -3.31 2.73
CA PRO A 69 -7.64 -3.57 1.31
C PRO A 69 -8.84 -3.25 0.44
N GLU A 70 -10.02 -2.95 1.00
CA GLU A 70 -11.27 -2.78 0.27
C GLU A 70 -11.52 -1.30 -0.08
N PRO A 71 -11.26 -0.85 -1.32
CA PRO A 71 -11.49 0.55 -1.72
C PRO A 71 -12.97 0.95 -1.70
N LEU A 72 -13.91 0.00 -1.78
CA LEU A 72 -15.34 0.29 -1.79
C LEU A 72 -15.94 0.41 -0.38
N ARG A 73 -15.15 0.24 0.69
CA ARG A 73 -15.65 0.23 2.08
C ARG A 73 -16.54 1.43 2.43
N ALA A 74 -16.24 2.59 1.87
CA ALA A 74 -16.97 3.83 2.13
C ALA A 74 -18.38 3.87 1.50
N VAL A 75 -18.62 3.08 0.45
CA VAL A 75 -19.89 3.05 -0.30
C VAL A 75 -20.64 1.73 -0.15
N GLU A 76 -19.92 0.63 0.08
CA GLU A 76 -20.47 -0.70 0.31
C GLU A 76 -19.71 -1.38 1.45
N SER A 77 -20.44 -1.69 2.52
CA SER A 77 -19.85 -2.29 3.73
C SER A 77 -19.84 -3.82 3.67
N ASN A 78 -20.73 -4.41 2.87
CA ASN A 78 -20.83 -5.85 2.70
C ASN A 78 -19.77 -6.35 1.72
N SER A 79 -18.83 -7.15 2.22
CA SER A 79 -17.74 -7.68 1.41
C SER A 79 -18.22 -8.53 0.24
N SER A 80 -19.29 -9.31 0.39
CA SER A 80 -19.81 -10.13 -0.71
C SER A 80 -20.34 -9.27 -1.86
N ARG A 81 -21.05 -8.18 -1.53
CA ARG A 81 -21.53 -7.21 -2.52
C ARG A 81 -20.36 -6.46 -3.17
N ALA A 82 -19.36 -6.05 -2.38
CA ALA A 82 -18.16 -5.43 -2.92
C ALA A 82 -17.42 -6.37 -3.90
N HIS A 83 -17.34 -7.68 -3.61
CA HIS A 83 -16.77 -8.66 -4.54
C HIS A 83 -17.55 -8.73 -5.87
N GLU A 84 -18.89 -8.73 -5.81
CA GLU A 84 -19.75 -8.67 -7.00
C GLU A 84 -19.48 -7.39 -7.82
N MET A 85 -19.42 -6.24 -7.15
CA MET A 85 -19.09 -4.96 -7.77
C MET A 85 -17.71 -4.99 -8.46
N HIS A 86 -16.68 -5.55 -7.80
CA HIS A 86 -15.36 -5.74 -8.41
C HIS A 86 -15.41 -6.67 -9.64
N ALA A 87 -16.18 -7.76 -9.55
CA ALA A 87 -16.36 -8.73 -10.64
C ALA A 87 -17.03 -8.09 -11.87
N GLU A 88 -17.99 -7.20 -11.65
CA GLU A 88 -18.73 -6.51 -12.72
C GLU A 88 -18.09 -5.19 -13.17
N ALA A 89 -17.02 -4.73 -12.49
CA ALA A 89 -16.45 -3.40 -12.67
C ALA A 89 -17.42 -2.25 -12.30
N ASP A 90 -18.37 -2.52 -11.41
CA ASP A 90 -19.33 -1.52 -10.95
C ASP A 90 -18.70 -0.62 -9.87
N TYR A 91 -18.04 0.44 -10.33
CA TYR A 91 -17.44 1.46 -9.45
C TYR A 91 -18.22 2.78 -9.44
N GLY A 92 -19.45 2.78 -9.96
CA GLY A 92 -20.25 4.00 -10.15
C GLY A 92 -20.45 4.81 -8.86
N GLN A 93 -20.74 4.14 -7.75
CA GLN A 93 -20.93 4.79 -6.45
C GLN A 93 -19.65 5.47 -5.93
N MET A 94 -18.48 4.86 -6.15
CA MET A 94 -17.21 5.47 -5.75
C MET A 94 -16.90 6.70 -6.61
N TRP A 95 -17.19 6.67 -7.91
CA TRP A 95 -17.08 7.84 -8.78
C TRP A 95 -18.00 8.98 -8.35
N LEU A 96 -19.23 8.65 -7.90
CA LEU A 96 -20.17 9.62 -7.38
C LEU A 96 -19.61 10.32 -6.13
N VAL A 97 -18.99 9.59 -5.20
CA VAL A 97 -18.34 10.16 -4.01
C VAL A 97 -17.24 11.15 -4.39
N LEU A 98 -16.37 10.81 -5.36
CA LEU A 98 -15.32 11.71 -5.82
C LEU A 98 -15.91 12.96 -6.51
N TYR A 99 -16.99 12.79 -7.27
CA TYR A 99 -17.68 13.90 -7.92
C TYR A 99 -18.34 14.85 -6.91
N GLU A 100 -19.00 14.30 -5.89
CA GLU A 100 -19.60 15.07 -4.80
C GLU A 100 -18.56 15.93 -4.07
N GLN A 101 -17.35 15.39 -3.85
CA GLN A 101 -16.25 16.17 -3.25
C GLN A 101 -15.90 17.38 -4.12
N LEU A 102 -15.75 17.18 -5.44
CA LEU A 102 -15.43 18.25 -6.37
C LEU A 102 -16.54 19.31 -6.40
N VAL A 103 -17.81 18.91 -6.43
CA VAL A 103 -18.95 19.85 -6.44
C VAL A 103 -19.03 20.65 -5.13
N ARG A 104 -18.87 19.98 -3.99
CA ARG A 104 -19.08 20.59 -2.67
C ARG A 104 -17.89 21.42 -2.21
N TYR A 105 -16.67 20.97 -2.50
CA TYR A 105 -15.45 21.53 -1.93
C TYR A 105 -14.47 22.08 -2.96
N LYS A 106 -14.76 21.90 -4.26
CA LYS A 106 -13.88 22.30 -5.39
C LYS A 106 -12.50 21.64 -5.36
N GLN A 107 -12.34 20.58 -4.57
CA GLN A 107 -11.12 19.80 -4.41
C GLN A 107 -11.47 18.41 -3.88
N TYR A 108 -10.58 17.44 -4.12
CA TYR A 108 -10.65 16.16 -3.45
C TYR A 108 -10.12 16.30 -2.01
N ILE A 109 -10.83 15.76 -1.04
CA ILE A 109 -10.50 15.94 0.39
C ILE A 109 -9.67 14.79 0.95
N GLN A 110 -9.71 13.63 0.30
CA GLN A 110 -9.03 12.45 0.80
C GLN A 110 -7.51 12.60 0.69
N GLY A 111 -6.83 12.63 1.84
CA GLY A 111 -5.38 12.87 1.92
C GLY A 111 -4.50 11.63 1.76
N ALA A 112 -5.01 10.43 2.05
CA ALA A 112 -4.26 9.17 1.97
C ALA A 112 -5.16 8.01 1.49
N SER A 113 -4.54 6.90 1.09
CA SER A 113 -5.21 5.71 0.55
C SER A 113 -6.20 6.05 -0.57
N TYR A 114 -5.79 6.97 -1.47
CA TYR A 114 -6.65 7.47 -2.53
C TYR A 114 -6.92 6.35 -3.56
N PRO A 115 -8.19 6.09 -3.93
CA PRO A 115 -8.53 4.98 -4.82
C PRO A 115 -7.80 5.12 -6.15
N SER A 116 -7.17 4.02 -6.59
CA SER A 116 -6.34 4.01 -7.79
C SER A 116 -6.83 2.94 -8.75
N LEU A 117 -6.89 3.26 -10.05
CA LEU A 117 -7.26 2.30 -11.10
C LEU A 117 -6.00 1.62 -11.63
N VAL A 118 -5.94 0.30 -11.49
CA VAL A 118 -4.82 -0.52 -11.99
C VAL A 118 -5.24 -1.23 -13.27
N ASN A 119 -4.35 -1.17 -14.26
CA ASN A 119 -4.51 -1.82 -15.56
C ASN A 119 -5.87 -1.52 -16.24
N GLY A 120 -6.41 -0.32 -16.02
CA GLY A 120 -7.70 0.11 -16.57
C GLY A 120 -8.92 -0.68 -16.09
N ARG A 121 -8.79 -1.57 -15.08
CA ARG A 121 -9.85 -2.52 -14.73
C ARG A 121 -10.21 -2.59 -13.25
N TYR A 122 -9.24 -2.62 -12.35
CA TYR A 122 -9.50 -2.82 -10.92
C TYR A 122 -9.19 -1.55 -10.16
N VAL A 123 -10.16 -1.05 -9.40
CA VAL A 123 -9.86 -0.06 -8.39
C VAL A 123 -9.26 -0.75 -7.17
N ILE A 124 -8.23 -0.16 -6.59
CA ILE A 124 -7.52 -0.68 -5.42
C ILE A 124 -7.40 0.39 -4.33
N SER A 125 -7.24 -0.09 -3.09
CA SER A 125 -6.63 0.68 -2.00
C SER A 125 -5.10 0.57 -2.13
N PRO A 126 -4.36 1.66 -2.37
CA PRO A 126 -2.94 1.58 -2.71
C PRO A 126 -2.02 1.39 -1.48
N SER A 127 -2.50 1.61 -0.26
CA SER A 127 -1.72 1.47 0.98
C SER A 127 -2.62 1.53 2.21
#